data_AF-A0A969XCD1-F1
#
_entry.id   AF-A0A969XCD1-F1
#
_cell.length_a   1.000
_cell.length_b   1.000
_cell.length_c   1.000
_cell.angle_alpha   90.00
_cell.angle_beta   90.00
_cell.angle_gamma   90.00
#
_symmetry.space_group_name_H-M   'P 1'
#
loop_
_entity.id
_entity.type
_entity.pdbx_description
1 polymer ?
#
loop_
_entity_poly.entity_id
_entity_poly.type
_entity_poly.pdbx_seq_one_letter_code
_entity_poly.pdbx_strand_id
1 'polypeptide(L)'
;MILTKGGQDHAFRMEHVWVEAYIGYHPGRGATYSPGQQPADTWVPMDGSYKQYTYSQGMDLQSAVPFDAQALLNAAQQGAEINEAEGWVRGLNTDALQAELSRYQTRLEQHISQQNNGNSTVGDVLGQRNAQIDPLPYLAGSLPYSVKARSQPFSEIPDARRAQFKYEIYPDSPPVVCYAVCATGKSMGRGIEPITAC
;
A
#
# COMPACT_ATOMS: atom_id res chain seq x y z
N MET A 1 10.77 14.98 -6.78
CA MET A 1 12.17 14.99 -7.30
C MET A 1 13.03 14.12 -6.40
N ILE A 2 13.79 13.18 -6.93
CA ILE A 2 14.74 12.37 -6.15
C ILE A 2 16.04 13.19 -5.98
N LEU A 3 16.61 13.14 -4.77
CA LEU A 3 17.86 13.78 -4.39
C LEU A 3 18.90 12.68 -4.23
N THR A 4 19.99 12.78 -4.98
CA THR A 4 21.09 11.82 -4.93
C THR A 4 22.28 12.38 -4.16
N LYS A 5 22.97 11.51 -3.43
CA LYS A 5 24.24 11.82 -2.77
C LYS A 5 25.22 10.71 -3.13
N GLY A 6 26.32 11.07 -3.80
CA GLY A 6 27.31 10.08 -4.26
C GLY A 6 26.76 9.07 -5.27
N GLY A 7 25.77 9.47 -6.09
CA GLY A 7 25.15 8.58 -7.09
C GLY A 7 24.08 7.62 -6.54
N GLN A 8 23.79 7.66 -5.24
CA GLN A 8 22.71 6.90 -4.62
C GLN A 8 21.52 7.80 -4.28
N ASP A 9 20.31 7.28 -4.47
CA ASP A 9 19.07 7.92 -4.07
C ASP A 9 19.01 8.04 -2.54
N HIS A 10 18.91 9.26 -2.02
CA HIS A 10 19.01 9.53 -0.58
C HIS A 10 17.74 10.14 0.02
N ALA A 11 17.01 10.94 -0.77
CA ALA A 11 15.77 11.55 -0.34
C ALA A 11 14.89 11.86 -1.55
N PHE A 12 13.62 12.15 -1.32
CA PHE A 12 12.76 12.74 -2.33
C PHE A 12 12.16 14.04 -1.80
N ARG A 13 12.03 15.02 -2.70
CA ARG A 13 11.28 16.24 -2.47
C ARG A 13 9.89 16.07 -3.07
N MET A 14 8.88 16.28 -2.25
CA MET A 14 7.49 16.31 -2.65
C MET A 14 6.82 17.60 -2.17
N GLU A 15 5.78 18.01 -2.88
CA GLU A 15 4.79 18.93 -2.34
C GLU A 15 3.86 18.13 -1.44
N HIS A 16 3.56 18.68 -0.27
CA HIS A 16 2.76 18.00 0.74
C HIS A 16 1.95 19.02 1.52
N VAL A 17 0.74 18.65 1.91
CA VAL A 17 -0.17 19.50 2.68
C VAL A 17 -0.33 18.91 4.07
N TRP A 18 -0.18 19.76 5.09
CA TRP A 18 -0.43 19.44 6.49
C TRP A 18 -1.35 20.49 7.10
N VAL A 19 -1.85 20.24 8.31
CA VAL A 19 -2.71 21.17 9.05
C VAL A 19 -1.96 21.77 10.23
N GLU A 20 -2.33 22.98 10.63
CA GLU A 20 -1.87 23.58 11.88
C GLU A 20 -3.12 23.82 12.75
N ALA A 21 -3.05 23.50 14.05
CA ALA A 21 -4.13 23.79 14.99
C ALA A 21 -3.67 24.74 16.08
N TYR A 22 -4.55 25.69 16.43
CA TYR A 22 -4.33 26.60 17.53
C TYR A 22 -4.85 25.98 18.83
N ILE A 23 -3.94 25.55 19.70
CA ILE A 23 -4.25 24.79 20.92
C ILE A 23 -3.44 25.29 22.12
N GLY A 24 -3.84 24.90 23.32
CA GLY A 24 -3.06 25.10 24.54
C GLY A 24 -1.89 24.12 24.59
N TYR A 25 -0.74 24.54 24.07
CA TYR A 25 0.44 23.69 23.95
C TYR A 25 1.36 23.79 25.17
N HIS A 26 1.52 24.94 25.82
CA HIS A 26 2.38 25.02 26.99
C HIS A 26 1.58 24.89 28.30
N PRO A 27 2.12 24.19 29.32
CA PRO A 27 3.34 23.38 29.33
C PRO A 27 3.12 21.92 28.90
N GLY A 28 1.86 21.46 28.81
CA GLY A 28 1.49 20.04 28.67
C GLY A 28 1.56 19.45 27.26
N ARG A 29 2.01 20.22 26.27
CA ARG A 29 2.13 19.86 24.85
C ARG A 29 0.83 19.32 24.25
N GLY A 30 -0.28 19.94 24.64
CA GLY A 30 -1.63 19.56 24.21
C GLY A 30 -2.20 18.31 24.87
N ALA A 31 -1.49 17.64 25.79
CA ALA A 31 -1.93 16.37 26.39
C ALA A 31 -3.27 16.47 27.16
N THR A 32 -3.55 17.64 27.76
CA THR A 32 -4.76 17.89 28.56
C THR A 32 -5.64 18.99 27.96
N TYR A 33 -5.34 19.45 26.75
CA TYR A 33 -6.07 20.56 26.14
C TYR A 33 -7.49 20.14 25.77
N SER A 34 -8.48 20.89 26.28
CA SER A 34 -9.90 20.73 25.94
C SER A 34 -10.40 22.03 25.31
N PRO A 35 -10.82 22.00 24.02
CA PRO A 35 -11.32 23.19 23.33
C PRO A 35 -12.46 23.87 24.10
N GLY A 36 -12.37 25.19 24.27
CA GLY A 36 -13.38 26.00 24.96
C GLY A 36 -13.30 25.97 26.49
N GLN A 37 -12.47 25.13 27.08
CA GLN A 37 -12.23 25.10 28.54
C GLN A 37 -10.88 25.71 28.94
N GLN A 38 -9.89 25.63 28.05
CA GLN A 38 -8.55 26.18 28.27
C GLN A 38 -8.16 27.13 27.14
N PRO A 39 -7.38 28.20 27.42
CA PRO A 39 -6.89 29.08 26.37
C PRO A 39 -5.91 28.35 25.45
N ALA A 40 -5.99 28.65 24.17
CA ALA A 40 -4.98 28.25 23.19
C ALA A 40 -3.86 29.28 23.14
N ASP A 41 -2.63 28.82 22.93
CA ASP A 41 -1.42 29.65 22.99
C ASP A 41 -0.49 29.48 21.77
N THR A 42 -0.61 28.38 21.02
CA THR A 42 0.38 27.99 20.01
C THR A 42 -0.29 27.34 18.80
N TRP A 43 0.17 27.72 17.60
CA TRP A 43 -0.11 26.97 16.37
C TRP A 43 0.84 25.76 16.28
N VAL A 44 0.28 24.55 16.31
CA VAL A 44 1.04 23.30 16.29
C VAL A 44 0.79 22.58 14.96
N PRO A 45 1.85 22.24 14.20
CA PRO A 45 1.72 21.52 12.95
C PRO A 45 1.40 20.04 13.19
N MET A 46 0.48 19.51 12.41
CA MET A 46 0.02 18.12 12.49
C MET A 46 -0.20 17.58 11.08
N ASP A 47 0.23 16.34 10.86
CA ASP A 47 0.10 15.66 9.59
C ASP A 47 -0.39 14.23 9.79
N GLY A 48 -1.71 14.03 9.71
CA GLY A 48 -2.32 12.71 9.81
C GLY A 48 -2.13 11.83 8.57
N SER A 49 -1.67 12.40 7.46
CA SER A 49 -1.42 11.66 6.22
C SER A 49 -0.03 11.03 6.17
N TYR A 50 0.92 11.53 6.98
CA TYR A 50 2.26 10.98 7.07
C TYR A 50 2.27 9.69 7.91
N LYS A 51 2.56 8.57 7.24
CA LYS A 51 2.72 7.26 7.88
C LYS A 51 4.09 6.71 7.52
N GLN A 52 4.87 6.34 8.53
CA GLN A 52 6.06 5.54 8.31
C GLN A 52 5.66 4.08 8.18
N TYR A 53 6.32 3.36 7.28
CA TYR A 53 6.05 1.96 7.05
C TYR A 53 7.32 1.14 7.22
N THR A 54 7.20 0.02 7.90
CA THR A 54 8.18 -1.06 7.85
C THR A 54 7.69 -2.12 6.87
N TYR A 55 8.64 -2.74 6.17
CA TYR A 55 8.37 -3.78 5.19
C TYR A 55 9.06 -5.06 5.64
N SER A 56 8.33 -6.15 5.66
CA SER A 56 8.90 -7.49 5.75
C SER A 56 8.80 -8.16 4.39
N GLN A 57 9.88 -8.82 3.98
CA GLN A 57 9.87 -9.64 2.77
C GLN A 57 9.11 -10.93 3.06
N GLY A 58 8.26 -11.35 2.13
CA GLY A 58 7.60 -12.65 2.18
C GLY A 58 8.55 -13.81 1.91
N MET A 59 8.04 -15.03 2.02
CA MET A 59 8.78 -16.24 1.66
C MET A 59 9.22 -16.22 0.19
N ASP A 60 10.43 -16.69 -0.09
CA ASP A 60 10.88 -16.94 -1.46
C ASP A 60 10.31 -18.27 -1.98
N LEU A 61 9.01 -18.26 -2.28
CA LEU A 61 8.29 -19.44 -2.78
C LEU A 61 8.77 -19.87 -4.16
N GLN A 62 9.25 -18.93 -4.99
CA GLN A 62 9.70 -19.23 -6.34
C GLN A 62 10.95 -20.10 -6.32
N SER A 63 11.91 -19.79 -5.45
CA SER A 63 13.11 -20.62 -5.29
C SER A 63 12.82 -21.90 -4.51
N ALA A 64 11.94 -21.84 -3.51
CA ALA A 64 11.66 -22.99 -2.63
C ALA A 64 10.76 -24.05 -3.27
N VAL A 65 9.78 -23.64 -4.06
CA VAL A 65 8.83 -24.51 -4.77
C VAL A 65 8.77 -24.05 -6.23
N PRO A 66 9.77 -24.42 -7.05
CA PRO A 66 9.82 -23.97 -8.43
C PRO A 66 8.64 -24.52 -9.24
N PHE A 67 8.05 -23.67 -10.06
CA PHE A 67 7.02 -24.04 -11.01
C PHE A 67 7.66 -24.66 -12.26
N ASP A 68 7.29 -25.91 -12.56
CA ASP A 68 7.78 -26.63 -13.74
C ASP A 68 6.86 -26.38 -14.94
N ALA A 69 7.15 -25.31 -15.67
CA ALA A 69 6.41 -24.96 -16.87
C ALA A 69 6.54 -26.02 -17.98
N GLN A 70 7.66 -26.75 -18.05
CA GLN A 70 7.86 -27.78 -19.06
C GLN A 70 7.04 -29.02 -18.76
N ALA A 71 6.98 -29.46 -17.50
CA ALA A 71 6.10 -30.54 -17.09
C ALA A 71 4.63 -30.20 -17.35
N LEU A 72 4.21 -28.96 -17.07
CA LEU A 72 2.85 -28.51 -17.38
C LEU A 72 2.56 -28.54 -18.88
N LEU A 73 3.49 -28.04 -19.70
CA LEU A 73 3.35 -28.07 -21.17
C LEU A 73 3.27 -29.50 -21.69
N ASN A 74 4.15 -30.39 -21.21
CA ASN A 74 4.15 -31.79 -21.57
C ASN A 74 2.83 -32.46 -21.18
N ALA A 75 2.29 -32.17 -19.99
CA ALA A 75 0.99 -32.68 -19.54
C ALA A 75 -0.15 -32.19 -20.43
N ALA A 76 -0.17 -30.91 -20.80
CA ALA A 76 -1.19 -30.35 -21.69
C ALA A 76 -1.16 -30.97 -23.10
N GLN A 77 0.04 -31.29 -23.60
CA GLN A 77 0.25 -31.85 -24.93
C GLN A 77 0.01 -33.36 -25.01
N GLN A 78 -0.15 -34.07 -23.89
CA GLN A 78 -0.39 -35.52 -23.89
C GLN A 78 -1.70 -35.87 -24.60
N GLY A 79 -1.61 -36.45 -25.80
CA GLY A 79 -2.77 -36.79 -26.62
C GLY A 79 -3.35 -35.61 -27.41
N ALA A 80 -2.66 -34.47 -27.43
CA ALA A 80 -3.01 -33.33 -28.28
C ALA A 80 -2.46 -33.51 -29.70
N GLU A 81 -3.23 -33.05 -30.68
CA GLU A 81 -2.78 -32.87 -32.06
C GLU A 81 -2.21 -31.46 -32.21
N ILE A 82 -0.93 -31.38 -32.60
CA ILE A 82 -0.21 -30.11 -32.75
C ILE A 82 0.15 -29.95 -34.22
N ASN A 83 -0.33 -28.88 -34.85
CA ASN A 83 0.08 -28.48 -36.19
C ASN A 83 0.90 -27.18 -36.11
N GLU A 84 2.22 -27.33 -36.09
CA GLU A 84 3.14 -26.18 -36.02
C GLU A 84 3.15 -25.34 -37.31
N ALA A 85 2.86 -25.95 -38.46
CA ALA A 85 2.87 -25.25 -39.75
C ALA A 85 1.66 -24.31 -39.92
N GLU A 86 0.50 -24.70 -39.38
CA GLU A 86 -0.74 -23.91 -39.43
C GLU A 86 -1.04 -23.17 -38.11
N GLY A 87 -0.27 -23.44 -37.05
CA GLY A 87 -0.32 -22.70 -35.77
C GLY A 87 -1.51 -23.04 -34.88
N TRP A 88 -2.07 -24.25 -34.97
CA TRP A 88 -3.20 -24.68 -34.13
C TRP A 88 -2.88 -25.94 -33.31
N VAL A 89 -3.56 -26.06 -32.18
CA VAL A 89 -3.52 -27.23 -31.29
C VAL A 89 -4.94 -27.68 -30.99
N ARG A 90 -5.18 -28.99 -31.02
CA ARG A 90 -6.48 -29.60 -30.73
C ARG A 90 -6.33 -30.73 -29.72
N GLY A 91 -7.31 -30.89 -28.84
CA GLY A 91 -7.33 -32.02 -27.90
C GLY A 91 -6.32 -31.89 -26.76
N LEU A 92 -6.08 -30.67 -26.26
CA LEU A 92 -5.29 -30.48 -25.05
C LEU A 92 -5.86 -31.31 -23.91
N ASN A 93 -4.97 -31.94 -23.15
CA ASN A 93 -5.34 -32.74 -22.01
C ASN A 93 -5.55 -31.84 -20.78
N THR A 94 -6.75 -31.27 -20.70
CA THR A 94 -7.15 -30.37 -19.63
C THR A 94 -7.15 -31.06 -18.25
N ASP A 95 -7.38 -32.37 -18.21
CA ASP A 95 -7.37 -33.15 -16.97
C ASP A 95 -5.94 -33.29 -16.43
N ALA A 96 -4.98 -33.59 -17.30
CA ALA A 96 -3.56 -33.65 -16.95
C ALA A 96 -3.02 -32.27 -16.54
N LEU A 97 -3.46 -31.21 -17.24
CA LEU A 97 -3.14 -29.82 -16.87
C LEU A 97 -3.65 -29.49 -15.46
N GLN A 98 -4.91 -29.80 -15.17
CA GLN A 98 -5.49 -29.57 -13.85
C GLN A 98 -4.76 -30.39 -12.78
N ALA A 99 -4.38 -31.63 -13.08
CA ALA A 99 -3.63 -32.47 -12.16
C ALA A 99 -2.25 -31.89 -11.82
N GLU A 100 -1.51 -31.37 -12.79
CA GLU A 100 -0.21 -30.72 -12.56
C GLU A 100 -0.34 -29.42 -11.74
N LEU A 101 -1.35 -28.60 -12.02
CA LEU A 101 -1.64 -27.41 -11.22
C LEU A 101 -2.01 -27.77 -9.77
N SER A 102 -2.85 -28.79 -9.56
CA SER A 102 -3.20 -29.27 -8.23
C SER A 102 -1.98 -29.81 -7.49
N ARG A 103 -1.09 -30.56 -8.15
CA ARG A 103 0.18 -31.03 -7.55
C ARG A 103 1.05 -29.87 -7.12
N TYR A 104 1.16 -28.84 -7.94
CA TYR A 104 1.92 -27.65 -7.61
C TYR A 104 1.33 -26.92 -6.39
N GLN A 105 0.00 -26.74 -6.34
CA GLN A 105 -0.68 -26.16 -5.17
C GLN A 105 -0.42 -26.98 -3.90
N THR A 106 -0.52 -28.31 -3.97
CA THR A 106 -0.21 -29.18 -2.82
C THR A 106 1.24 -29.03 -2.35
N ARG A 107 2.22 -28.94 -3.25
CA ARG A 107 3.62 -28.70 -2.86
C ARG A 107 3.79 -27.35 -2.17
N LEU A 108 3.10 -26.33 -2.66
CA LEU A 108 3.13 -24.98 -2.08
C LEU A 108 2.51 -24.96 -0.67
N GLU A 109 1.33 -25.56 -0.51
CA GLU A 109 0.65 -25.70 0.78
C GLU A 109 1.51 -26.48 1.78
N GLN A 110 2.09 -27.60 1.35
CA GLN A 110 3.01 -28.39 2.17
C GLN A 110 4.20 -27.56 2.62
N HIS A 111 4.84 -26.82 1.71
CA HIS A 111 5.97 -25.97 2.05
C HIS A 111 5.58 -24.89 3.07
N ILE A 112 4.48 -24.16 2.84
CA ILE A 112 4.01 -23.11 3.75
C ILE A 112 3.65 -23.68 5.12
N SER A 113 3.02 -24.86 5.17
CA SER A 113 2.62 -25.53 6.42
C SER A 113 3.82 -26.02 7.25
N GLN A 114 4.96 -26.29 6.62
CA GLN A 114 6.20 -26.66 7.31
C GLN A 114 6.92 -25.44 7.91
N GLN A 115 6.64 -24.23 7.40
CA GLN A 115 7.19 -23.00 7.96
C GLN A 115 6.40 -22.55 9.20
N ASN A 116 7.08 -21.90 10.15
CA ASN A 116 6.49 -21.33 11.36
C ASN A 116 5.57 -22.31 12.13
N ASN A 117 5.90 -23.60 12.13
CA ASN A 117 5.10 -24.66 12.76
C ASN A 117 3.63 -24.69 12.29
N GLY A 118 3.37 -24.40 11.02
CA GLY A 118 2.02 -24.39 10.44
C GLY A 118 1.21 -23.12 10.74
N ASN A 119 1.78 -22.14 11.43
CA ASN A 119 1.10 -20.89 11.81
C ASN A 119 1.54 -19.69 10.96
N SER A 120 2.06 -19.93 9.76
CA SER A 120 2.42 -18.86 8.83
C SER A 120 1.20 -18.03 8.46
N THR A 121 1.26 -16.72 8.68
CA THR A 121 0.23 -15.79 8.27
C THR A 121 0.36 -15.47 6.78
N VAL A 122 -0.71 -14.94 6.16
CA VAL A 122 -0.63 -14.41 4.78
C VAL A 122 0.49 -13.39 4.63
N GLY A 123 0.76 -12.62 5.69
CA GLY A 123 1.85 -11.65 5.72
C GLY A 123 3.24 -12.28 5.77
N ASP A 124 3.41 -13.43 6.41
CA ASP A 124 4.69 -14.15 6.37
C ASP A 124 4.95 -14.72 4.96
N VAL A 125 3.89 -15.13 4.27
CA VAL A 125 3.96 -15.71 2.93
C VAL A 125 4.23 -14.64 1.87
N LEU A 126 3.46 -13.55 1.87
CA LEU A 126 3.52 -12.52 0.82
C LEU A 126 4.35 -11.28 1.19
N GLY A 127 4.74 -11.16 2.46
CA GLY A 127 5.32 -9.96 3.03
C GLY A 127 4.26 -9.05 3.65
N GLN A 128 4.69 -8.15 4.53
CA GLN A 128 3.82 -7.19 5.19
C GLN A 128 4.32 -5.77 5.02
N ARG A 129 3.37 -4.84 4.96
CA ARG A 129 3.59 -3.41 5.11
C ARG A 129 2.90 -2.93 6.37
N ASN A 130 3.65 -2.69 7.43
CA ASN A 130 3.11 -2.27 8.72
C ASN A 130 3.33 -0.78 8.93
N ALA A 131 2.26 -0.06 9.26
CA ALA A 131 2.39 1.34 9.66
C ALA A 131 3.03 1.40 11.05
N GLN A 132 4.14 2.12 11.17
CA GLN A 132 4.71 2.44 12.46
C GLN A 132 3.91 3.60 13.07
N ILE A 133 3.18 3.29 14.13
CA ILE A 133 2.39 4.26 14.89
C ILE A 133 3.07 4.41 16.24
N ASP A 134 3.64 5.58 16.51
CA ASP A 134 4.21 5.93 17.80
C ASP A 134 3.15 6.65 18.64
N PRO A 135 2.52 5.99 19.63
CA PRO A 135 1.50 6.62 20.47
C PRO A 135 2.17 7.57 21.46
N LEU A 136 2.30 8.84 21.07
CA LEU A 136 2.76 9.89 21.97
C LEU A 136 1.60 10.34 22.87
N PRO A 137 1.78 10.45 24.20
CA PRO A 137 0.76 10.98 25.10
C PRO A 137 0.58 12.51 24.98
N TYR A 138 1.21 13.13 23.98
CA TYR A 138 1.23 14.55 23.70
C TYR A 138 1.45 14.79 22.21
N LEU A 139 1.26 16.03 21.76
CA LEU A 139 1.51 16.41 20.37
C LEU A 139 2.98 16.77 20.13
N ALA A 140 3.55 16.22 19.06
CA ALA A 140 4.88 16.60 18.59
C ALA A 140 4.86 18.07 18.13
N GLY A 141 5.90 18.83 18.50
CA GLY A 141 5.99 20.26 18.17
C GLY A 141 6.50 20.55 16.75
N SER A 142 6.78 19.51 15.96
CA SER A 142 7.37 19.62 14.64
C SER A 142 6.90 18.48 13.74
N LEU A 143 7.01 18.70 12.43
CA LEU A 143 6.74 17.69 11.42
C LEU A 143 7.89 16.66 11.35
N PRO A 144 7.61 15.40 11.01
CA PRO A 144 8.62 14.33 10.92
C PRO A 144 9.53 14.44 9.68
N TYR A 145 9.43 15.53 8.92
CA TYR A 145 10.22 15.82 7.72
C TYR A 145 10.64 17.29 7.66
N SER A 146 11.66 17.57 6.86
CA SER A 146 12.15 18.93 6.66
C SER A 146 11.31 19.71 5.64
N VAL A 147 10.67 20.79 6.08
CA VAL A 147 10.00 21.75 5.19
C VAL A 147 11.05 22.62 4.49
N LYS A 148 11.08 22.60 3.15
CA LYS A 148 12.05 23.39 2.35
C LYS A 148 11.46 24.70 1.83
N ALA A 149 10.15 24.72 1.59
CA ALA A 149 9.40 25.89 1.17
C ALA A 149 7.97 25.75 1.69
N ARG A 150 7.33 26.88 2.01
CA ARG A 150 5.94 26.93 2.47
C ARG A 150 5.18 27.89 1.57
N SER A 151 3.99 27.50 1.13
CA SER A 151 3.04 28.40 0.47
C SER A 151 2.31 29.27 1.52
N GLN A 152 1.42 30.16 1.09
CA GLN A 152 0.54 30.87 2.01
C GLN A 152 -0.37 29.87 2.75
N PRO A 153 -0.62 30.09 4.06
CA PRO A 153 -1.58 29.28 4.80
C PRO A 153 -3.01 29.60 4.34
N PHE A 154 -3.87 28.60 4.37
CA PHE A 154 -5.30 28.73 4.06
C PHE A 154 -6.11 28.15 5.22
N SER A 155 -7.26 28.75 5.54
CA SER A 155 -8.21 28.21 6.52
C SER A 155 -8.97 26.99 5.97
N GLU A 156 -9.03 26.85 4.65
CA GLU A 156 -9.56 25.69 3.94
C GLU A 156 -8.80 25.48 2.62
N ILE A 157 -8.81 24.25 2.10
CA ILE A 157 -8.18 23.97 0.80
C ILE A 157 -9.03 24.66 -0.29
N PRO A 158 -8.47 25.57 -1.11
CA PRO A 158 -9.22 26.21 -2.20
C PRO A 158 -9.72 25.18 -3.22
N ASP A 159 -10.88 25.41 -3.82
CA ASP A 159 -11.51 24.48 -4.78
C ASP A 159 -10.58 24.09 -5.93
N ALA A 160 -9.78 25.04 -6.44
CA ALA A 160 -8.78 24.81 -7.49
C ALA A 160 -7.62 23.89 -7.08
N ARG A 161 -7.57 23.45 -5.82
CA ARG A 161 -6.56 22.54 -5.25
C ARG A 161 -7.18 21.30 -4.62
N ARG A 162 -8.51 21.16 -4.63
CA ARG A 162 -9.18 19.95 -4.14
C ARG A 162 -9.09 18.85 -5.18
N ALA A 163 -8.48 17.73 -4.82
CA ALA A 163 -8.59 16.53 -5.64
C ALA A 163 -10.02 15.99 -5.51
N GLN A 164 -10.66 15.72 -6.65
CA GLN A 164 -11.98 15.11 -6.72
C GLN A 164 -11.84 13.74 -7.36
N PHE A 165 -12.35 12.71 -6.69
CA PHE A 165 -12.37 11.35 -7.19
C PHE A 165 -13.83 10.93 -7.38
N LYS A 166 -14.15 10.36 -8.53
CA LYS A 166 -15.43 9.71 -8.77
C LYS A 166 -15.18 8.21 -8.83
N TYR A 167 -15.82 7.47 -7.93
CA TYR A 167 -15.85 6.02 -7.98
C TYR A 167 -17.18 5.58 -8.58
N GLU A 168 -17.12 4.76 -9.61
CA GLU A 168 -18.30 4.06 -10.14
C GLU A 168 -18.16 2.60 -9.74
N ILE A 169 -18.92 2.22 -8.72
CA ILE A 169 -18.94 0.85 -8.20
C ILE A 169 -20.18 0.19 -8.82
N TYR A 170 -19.98 -0.74 -9.76
CA TYR A 170 -21.06 -1.46 -10.43
C TYR A 170 -21.25 -2.84 -9.80
N PRO A 171 -22.23 -2.97 -8.90
CA PRO A 171 -23.24 -4.01 -9.07
C PRO A 171 -24.65 -3.49 -8.70
N ASP A 172 -25.59 -3.53 -9.65
CA ASP A 172 -27.05 -3.40 -9.49
C ASP A 172 -27.63 -2.29 -8.56
N SER A 173 -27.04 -1.09 -8.47
CA SER A 173 -27.67 0.08 -7.82
C SER A 173 -27.03 1.44 -8.16
N PRO A 174 -27.75 2.58 -7.97
CA PRO A 174 -27.35 3.89 -8.50
C PRO A 174 -26.04 4.43 -7.90
N PRO A 175 -25.30 5.25 -8.66
CA PRO A 175 -23.96 5.70 -8.28
C PRO A 175 -23.99 6.59 -7.03
N VAL A 176 -23.18 6.22 -6.03
CA VAL A 176 -22.88 7.08 -4.88
C VAL A 176 -21.66 7.94 -5.23
N VAL A 177 -21.85 9.27 -5.28
CA VAL A 177 -20.74 10.22 -5.43
C VAL A 177 -20.23 10.60 -4.05
N CYS A 178 -19.06 10.06 -3.67
CA CYS A 178 -18.34 10.47 -2.46
C CYS A 178 -17.30 11.54 -2.80
N TYR A 179 -17.37 12.69 -2.13
CA TYR A 179 -16.32 13.70 -2.21
C TYR A 179 -15.27 13.41 -1.14
N ALA A 180 -14.09 12.91 -1.54
CA ALA A 180 -12.95 12.76 -0.64
C ALA A 180 -11.98 13.91 -0.86
N VAL A 181 -11.78 14.76 0.16
CA VAL A 181 -10.70 15.76 0.15
C VAL A 181 -9.41 15.04 0.57
N CYS A 182 -8.67 14.55 -0.41
CA CYS A 182 -7.36 13.96 -0.15
C CYS A 182 -6.30 15.07 -0.20
N ALA A 183 -5.55 15.26 0.88
CA ALA A 183 -4.25 15.93 0.80
C ALA A 183 -3.37 15.07 -0.12
N THR A 184 -3.25 15.46 -1.38
CA THR A 184 -2.57 14.67 -2.41
C THR A 184 -1.07 14.63 -2.16
N GLY A 185 -0.58 13.59 -1.48
CA GLY A 185 0.75 13.06 -1.73
C GLY A 185 0.67 12.16 -2.98
N LYS A 186 1.20 12.62 -4.11
CA LYS A 186 1.31 11.79 -5.33
C LYS A 186 2.17 10.55 -5.02
N SER A 187 1.54 9.38 -4.86
CA SER A 187 2.24 8.10 -4.88
C SER A 187 2.49 7.71 -6.34
N MET A 188 3.76 7.80 -6.75
CA MET A 188 4.22 7.25 -8.03
C MET A 188 4.96 5.95 -7.72
N GLY A 189 4.43 4.81 -8.19
CA GLY A 189 5.08 3.50 -8.11
C GLY A 189 4.13 2.35 -7.74
N ARG A 190 3.79 1.55 -8.76
CA ARG A 190 2.97 0.31 -8.80
C ARG A 190 2.30 -0.15 -7.49
N GLY A 191 0.97 -0.07 -7.49
CA GLY A 191 0.10 -0.85 -6.60
C GLY A 191 -0.20 -0.19 -5.26
N ILE A 192 -0.91 0.94 -5.25
CA ILE A 192 -1.46 1.52 -4.02
C ILE A 192 -2.90 1.99 -4.29
N GLU A 193 -3.86 1.23 -3.78
CA GLU A 193 -5.23 1.70 -3.62
C GLU A 193 -5.24 2.86 -2.60
N PRO A 194 -6.02 3.93 -2.85
CA PRO A 194 -6.21 4.98 -1.86
C PRO A 194 -6.96 4.40 -0.66
N ILE A 195 -6.27 4.30 0.48
CA ILE A 195 -6.92 4.02 1.76
C ILE A 195 -7.70 5.26 2.14
N THR A 196 -9.02 5.20 1.94
CA THR A 196 -9.99 6.15 2.46
C THR A 196 -9.84 6.24 3.97
N ALA A 197 -9.35 7.36 4.48
CA ALA A 197 -9.59 7.75 5.87
C ALA A 197 -10.88 8.57 5.87
N CYS A 198 -11.99 7.91 6.21
CA CYS A 198 -13.17 8.57 6.77
C CYS A 198 -13.05 8.53 8.30
#